data_AF-A0AAU3G165-F1
#
_entry.id   AF-A0AAU3G165-F1
#
_cell.length_a   1.000
_cell.length_b   1.000
_cell.length_c   1.000
_cell.angle_alpha   90.00
_cell.angle_beta   90.00
_cell.angle_gamma   90.00
#
_symmetry.space_group_name_H-M   'P 1'
#
loop_
_entity.id
_entity.type
_entity.pdbx_description
1 polymer ?
#
loop_
_entity_poly.entity_id
_entity_poly.type
_entity_poly.pdbx_seq_one_letter_code
_entity_poly.pdbx_strand_id
1 'polypeptide(L)'
;MTALEFFARELRRAREAAGMSQAQLAAAIVGYSPSFVAMVETSRRVPKPDFAERCDRVLETSGILSRLTDDLVCRGMPPEWLGKWLQIEGTATSLLSYEPLYPVYCRSSRTHGRSSPHPAGRSTSTIRLKRAWRASAS
;
A
#
# COMPACT_ATOMS: atom_id res chain seq x y z
N MET A 1 6.54 -9.43 -12.52
CA MET A 1 7.41 -8.25 -12.48
C MET A 1 6.57 -7.06 -12.02
N THR A 2 6.84 -6.55 -10.82
CA THR A 2 6.14 -5.39 -10.26
C THR A 2 6.67 -4.09 -10.86
N ALA A 3 5.93 -2.98 -10.71
CA ALA A 3 6.38 -1.68 -11.20
C ALA A 3 7.69 -1.22 -10.52
N LEU A 4 7.89 -1.58 -9.25
CA LEU A 4 9.12 -1.26 -8.51
C LEU A 4 10.31 -2.09 -9.01
N GLU A 5 10.10 -3.37 -9.34
CA GLU A 5 11.11 -4.22 -9.98
C GLU A 5 11.53 -3.69 -11.36
N PHE A 6 10.56 -3.16 -12.12
CA PHE A 6 10.85 -2.52 -13.40
C PHE A 6 11.73 -1.27 -13.23
N PHE A 7 11.38 -0.38 -12.29
CA PHE A 7 12.21 0.79 -11.96
C PHE A 7 13.63 0.39 -11.56
N ALA A 8 13.76 -0.58 -10.66
CA ALA A 8 15.05 -1.04 -10.16
C ALA A 8 15.94 -1.59 -11.28
N ARG A 9 15.36 -2.31 -12.24
CA ARG A 9 16.06 -2.82 -13.42
C ARG A 9 16.51 -1.70 -14.35
N GLU A 10 15.66 -0.71 -14.64
CA GLU A 10 16.04 0.42 -15.50
C GLU A 10 17.11 1.29 -14.85
N LEU A 11 17.04 1.53 -13.53
CA LEU A 11 18.09 2.24 -12.80
C LEU A 11 19.44 1.51 -12.92
N ARG A 12 19.45 0.19 -12.71
CA ARG A 12 20.66 -0.63 -12.84
C ARG A 12 21.22 -0.58 -14.26
N ARG A 13 20.36 -0.69 -15.27
CA ARG A 13 20.75 -0.62 -16.69
C ARG A 13 21.36 0.73 -17.03
N ALA A 14 20.75 1.84 -16.59
CA ALA A 14 21.27 3.19 -16.80
C ALA A 14 22.63 3.38 -16.11
N ARG A 15 22.76 2.89 -14.88
CA ARG A 15 24.02 2.94 -14.12
C ARG A 15 25.13 2.15 -14.82
N GLU A 16 24.83 0.95 -15.30
CA GLU A 16 25.79 0.11 -16.03
C GLU A 16 26.17 0.74 -17.38
N ALA A 17 25.24 1.37 -18.09
CA ALA A 17 25.52 2.12 -19.31
C ALA A 17 26.43 3.33 -19.08
N ALA A 18 26.30 4.00 -17.93
CA ALA A 18 27.20 5.07 -17.51
C ALA A 18 28.55 4.58 -16.93
N GLY A 19 28.76 3.25 -16.83
CA GLY A 19 29.99 2.67 -16.28
C GLY A 19 30.22 2.95 -14.79
N MET A 20 29.16 3.32 -14.05
CA MET A 20 29.26 3.70 -12.64
C MET A 20 29.01 2.52 -11.71
N SER A 21 29.74 2.46 -10.60
CA SER A 21 29.38 1.61 -9.45
C SER A 21 28.26 2.26 -8.61
N GLN A 22 27.58 1.47 -7.77
CA GLN A 22 26.57 2.00 -6.84
C GLN A 22 27.15 3.07 -5.89
N ALA A 23 28.40 2.90 -5.47
CA ALA A 23 29.09 3.87 -4.62
C ALA A 23 29.39 5.19 -5.36
N GLN A 24 29.79 5.11 -6.64
CA GLN A 24 30.01 6.30 -7.47
C GLN A 24 28.71 7.06 -7.74
N LEU A 25 27.61 6.34 -8.03
CA LEU A 25 26.30 6.96 -8.19
C LEU A 25 25.85 7.66 -6.89
N ALA A 26 26.00 7.00 -5.74
CA ALA A 26 25.69 7.60 -4.44
C ALA A 26 26.57 8.83 -4.13
N ALA A 27 27.86 8.81 -4.49
CA ALA A 27 28.76 9.94 -4.32
C ALA A 27 28.38 11.13 -5.22
N ALA A 28 27.91 10.86 -6.45
CA ALA A 28 27.42 11.89 -7.37
C ALA A 28 26.11 12.53 -6.89
N ILE A 29 25.28 11.79 -6.16
CA ILE A 29 23.99 12.27 -5.65
C ILE A 29 24.13 12.64 -4.16
N VAL A 30 24.43 13.90 -3.90
CA VAL A 30 24.63 14.44 -2.55
C VAL A 30 23.46 14.06 -1.62
N GLY A 31 23.79 13.45 -0.47
CA GLY A 31 22.82 13.11 0.58
C GLY A 31 22.29 11.67 0.58
N TYR A 32 22.74 10.81 -0.35
CA TYR A 32 22.33 9.40 -0.39
C TYR A 32 23.54 8.48 -0.16
N SER A 33 23.30 7.34 0.51
CA SER A 33 24.34 6.34 0.78
C SER A 33 24.35 5.24 -0.30
N PRO A 34 25.48 4.55 -0.53
CA PRO A 34 25.54 3.41 -1.44
C PRO A 34 24.53 2.31 -1.07
N SER A 35 24.31 2.08 0.23
CA SER A 35 23.32 1.13 0.72
C SER A 35 21.89 1.52 0.35
N PHE A 36 21.60 2.82 0.28
CA PHE A 36 20.29 3.30 -0.20
C PHE A 36 20.08 2.95 -1.67
N VAL A 37 21.09 3.19 -2.53
CA VAL A 37 21.05 2.81 -3.95
C VAL A 37 20.84 1.30 -4.08
N ALA A 38 21.54 0.48 -3.29
CA ALA A 38 21.36 -0.97 -3.29
C ALA A 38 19.94 -1.40 -2.88
N MET A 39 19.32 -0.75 -1.88
CA MET A 39 17.94 -1.04 -1.49
C MET A 39 16.92 -0.71 -2.59
N VAL A 40 17.17 0.37 -3.34
CA VAL A 40 16.33 0.75 -4.49
C VAL A 40 16.52 -0.22 -5.65
N GLU A 41 17.77 -0.57 -6.00
CA GLU A 41 18.08 -1.55 -7.05
C GLU A 41 17.59 -2.98 -6.72
N THR A 42 17.37 -3.30 -5.45
CA THR A 42 16.78 -4.59 -5.01
C THR A 42 15.28 -4.53 -4.78
N SER A 43 14.61 -3.43 -5.16
CA SER A 43 13.16 -3.22 -4.98
C SER A 43 12.69 -3.32 -3.52
N ARG A 44 13.60 -3.19 -2.55
CA ARG A 44 13.26 -3.17 -1.12
C ARG A 44 12.73 -1.83 -0.65
N ARG A 45 13.01 -0.77 -1.42
CA ARG A 45 12.61 0.60 -1.08
C ARG A 45 12.11 1.34 -2.30
N VAL A 46 10.99 2.03 -2.10
CA VAL A 46 10.43 2.95 -3.09
C VAL A 46 11.33 4.19 -3.22
N PRO A 47 11.76 4.54 -4.44
CA PRO A 47 12.55 5.75 -4.68
C PRO A 47 11.72 7.01 -4.37
N LYS A 48 12.38 8.05 -3.85
CA LYS A 48 11.77 9.38 -3.73
C LYS A 48 11.82 10.10 -5.09
N PRO A 49 10.87 11.00 -5.40
CA PRO A 49 10.91 11.78 -6.64
C PRO A 49 12.20 12.59 -6.78
N ASP A 50 12.66 13.24 -5.71
CA ASP A 50 13.96 13.96 -5.68
C ASP A 50 15.16 13.05 -5.99
N PHE A 51 15.13 11.79 -5.54
CA PHE A 51 16.19 10.83 -5.87
C PHE A 51 16.19 10.50 -7.37
N ALA A 52 15.01 10.24 -7.94
CA ALA A 52 14.87 9.90 -9.35
C ALA A 52 15.30 11.06 -10.27
N GLU A 53 14.94 12.30 -9.93
CA GLU A 53 15.33 13.49 -10.69
C GLU A 53 16.85 13.69 -10.70
N ARG A 54 17.51 13.49 -9.55
CA ARG A 54 18.97 13.57 -9.47
C ARG A 54 19.65 12.43 -10.23
N CYS A 55 19.12 11.22 -10.17
CA CYS A 55 19.59 10.10 -11.00
C CYS A 55 19.48 10.44 -12.49
N ASP A 56 18.36 11.03 -12.93
CA ASP A 56 18.19 11.42 -14.34
C ASP A 56 19.21 12.46 -14.80
N ARG A 57 19.63 13.37 -13.93
CA ARG A 57 20.68 14.35 -14.23
C ARG A 57 22.08 13.72 -14.32
N VAL A 58 22.39 12.76 -13.45
CA VAL A 58 23.71 12.12 -13.40
C VAL A 58 23.88 11.07 -14.50
N LEU A 59 22.82 10.32 -14.79
CA LEU A 59 22.83 9.21 -15.76
C LEU A 59 22.32 9.62 -17.15
N GLU A 60 21.96 10.89 -17.33
CA GLU A 60 21.45 11.46 -18.59
C GLU A 60 20.25 10.70 -19.19
N THR A 61 19.41 10.10 -18.33
CA THR A 61 18.25 9.27 -18.74
C THR A 61 17.04 10.07 -19.21
N SER A 62 17.20 11.35 -19.53
CA SER A 62 16.17 12.21 -20.14
C SER A 62 14.82 12.22 -19.39
N GLY A 63 14.83 12.04 -18.07
CA GLY A 63 13.63 12.09 -17.23
C GLY A 63 12.83 10.79 -17.14
N ILE A 64 13.34 9.67 -17.68
CA ILE A 64 12.64 8.38 -17.63
C ILE A 64 12.43 7.91 -16.18
N LEU A 65 13.43 8.06 -15.31
CA LEU A 65 13.34 7.58 -13.93
C LEU A 65 12.33 8.40 -13.12
N SER A 66 12.28 9.71 -13.36
CA SER A 66 11.31 10.62 -12.74
C SER A 66 9.88 10.23 -13.12
N ARG A 67 9.62 10.01 -14.41
CA ARG A 67 8.30 9.57 -14.90
C ARG A 67 7.85 8.23 -14.29
N LEU A 68 8.77 7.26 -14.20
CA LEU A 68 8.49 5.98 -13.58
C LEU A 68 8.18 6.11 -12.08
N THR A 69 8.88 7.03 -11.40
CA THR A 69 8.64 7.29 -9.97
C THR A 69 7.29 7.96 -9.75
N ASP A 70 6.92 8.91 -10.60
CA ASP A 70 5.59 9.55 -10.55
C ASP A 70 4.47 8.53 -10.75
N ASP A 71 4.59 7.63 -11.74
CA ASP A 71 3.62 6.54 -11.93
C ASP A 71 3.54 5.63 -10.69
N LEU A 72 4.68 5.35 -10.04
CA LEU A 72 4.74 4.51 -8.84
C LEU A 72 4.07 5.16 -7.62
N VAL A 73 4.27 6.48 -7.46
CA VAL A 73 3.74 7.27 -6.34
C VAL A 73 2.27 7.60 -6.54
N CYS A 74 1.88 8.07 -7.72
CA CYS A 74 0.52 8.50 -8.03
C CYS A 74 -0.46 7.34 -8.13
N ARG A 75 -0.04 6.18 -8.66
CA ARG A 75 -0.91 5.01 -8.75
C ARG A 75 -0.89 4.16 -7.48
N GLY A 76 0.14 4.34 -6.66
CA GLY A 76 0.35 3.62 -5.41
C GLY A 76 0.59 2.13 -5.62
N MET A 77 1.43 1.53 -4.78
CA MET A 77 1.38 0.08 -4.60
C MET A 77 0.14 -0.22 -3.74
N PRO A 78 -0.87 -0.93 -4.25
CA PRO A 78 -1.94 -1.41 -3.39
C PRO A 78 -1.33 -2.31 -2.30
N PRO A 79 -1.85 -2.26 -1.05
CA PRO A 79 -1.39 -3.17 0.00
C PRO A 79 -1.44 -4.62 -0.47
N GLU A 80 -0.49 -5.45 -0.03
CA GLU A 80 -0.42 -6.87 -0.46
C GLU A 80 -1.73 -7.64 -0.24
N TRP A 81 -2.45 -7.31 0.84
CA TRP A 81 -3.74 -7.91 1.15
C TRP A 81 -4.85 -7.49 0.18
N LEU A 82 -4.76 -6.30 -0.42
CA LEU A 82 -5.82 -5.74 -1.27
C LEU A 82 -5.98 -6.54 -2.56
N GLY A 83 -4.89 -7.03 -3.15
CA GLY A 83 -4.96 -7.89 -4.33
C GLY A 83 -5.76 -9.17 -4.08
N LYS A 84 -5.52 -9.84 -2.94
CA LYS A 84 -6.28 -11.01 -2.52
C LYS A 84 -7.75 -10.66 -2.24
N TRP A 85 -7.99 -9.51 -1.62
CA TRP A 85 -9.34 -9.07 -1.29
C TRP A 85 -10.16 -8.70 -2.55
N LEU A 86 -9.55 -8.05 -3.54
CA LEU A 86 -10.19 -7.73 -4.83
C LEU A 86 -10.59 -8.98 -5.62
N GLN A 87 -9.81 -10.06 -5.55
CA GLN A 87 -10.19 -11.35 -6.14
C GLN A 87 -11.44 -11.93 -5.46
N ILE A 88 -11.49 -11.84 -4.12
CA ILE A 88 -12.63 -12.28 -3.33
C ILE A 88 -13.84 -11.40 -3.62
N GLU A 89 -13.69 -10.07 -3.64
CA GLU A 89 -14.76 -9.12 -3.96
C GLU A 89 -15.33 -9.34 -5.37
N GLY A 90 -14.48 -9.58 -6.37
CA GLY A 90 -14.92 -9.86 -7.73
C GLY A 90 -15.72 -11.17 -7.89
N THR A 91 -15.57 -12.11 -6.95
CA THR A 91 -16.38 -13.35 -6.89
C THR A 91 -17.49 -13.28 -5.87
N ALA A 92 -17.54 -12.23 -5.05
CA ALA A 92 -18.52 -12.08 -3.99
C ALA A 92 -19.88 -11.74 -4.58
N THR A 93 -20.89 -12.57 -4.27
CA THR A 93 -22.28 -12.29 -4.65
C THR A 93 -22.93 -11.26 -3.70
N SER A 94 -22.33 -11.02 -2.53
CA SER A 94 -22.84 -10.07 -1.53
C SER A 94 -21.74 -9.58 -0.60
N LEU A 95 -21.75 -8.29 -0.24
CA LEU A 95 -20.89 -7.70 0.79
C LEU A 95 -21.70 -7.44 2.06
N LEU A 96 -21.16 -7.85 3.21
CA LEU A 96 -21.75 -7.58 4.53
C LEU A 96 -20.89 -6.55 5.26
N SER A 97 -21.47 -5.39 5.56
CA SER A 97 -20.84 -4.38 6.42
C SER A 97 -21.21 -4.64 7.88
N TYR A 98 -20.20 -4.74 8.74
CA TYR A 98 -20.39 -4.76 10.19
C TYR A 98 -19.93 -3.43 10.77
N GLU A 99 -20.85 -2.69 11.38
CA GLU A 99 -20.53 -1.45 12.10
C GLU A 99 -20.46 -1.78 13.60
N PRO A 100 -19.25 -1.85 14.20
CA PRO A 100 -19.13 -2.04 15.63
C PRO A 100 -19.60 -0.76 16.32
N LEU A 101 -20.77 -0.83 16.94
CA LEU A 101 -21.25 0.20 17.84
C LEU A 101 -20.33 0.17 19.07
N TYR A 102 -19.31 1.03 19.08
CA TYR A 102 -18.43 1.15 20.23
C TYR A 102 -19.29 1.59 21.44
N PRO A 103 -19.30 0.83 22.54
CA PRO A 103 -19.97 1.28 23.74
C PRO A 103 -19.27 2.56 24.20
N VAL A 104 -19.98 3.70 24.17
CA VAL A 104 -19.55 4.91 24.87
C VAL A 104 -19.34 4.52 26.33
N TYR A 105 -18.10 4.62 26.80
CA TYR A 105 -17.74 4.33 28.18
C TYR A 105 -18.60 5.18 29.12
N CYS A 106 -19.21 4.52 30.11
CA CYS A 106 -20.08 5.11 31.12
C CYS A 106 -19.38 6.27 31.86
N ARG A 107 -19.93 7.48 31.74
CA ARG A 107 -19.59 8.63 32.58
C ARG A 107 -20.22 8.36 33.97
N SER A 108 -19.40 8.32 35.02
CA SER A 108 -19.90 8.11 36.37
C SER A 108 -20.71 9.32 36.85
N SER A 109 -21.99 9.10 37.14
CA SER A 109 -22.70 9.84 38.17
C SER A 109 -23.61 8.87 38.89
N ARG A 110 -23.27 8.56 40.14
CA ARG A 110 -24.14 7.81 41.06
C ARG A 110 -25.50 8.50 41.13
N THR A 111 -26.58 7.76 40.88
CA THR A 111 -27.79 7.73 41.72
C THR A 111 -28.71 6.60 41.22
N HIS A 112 -29.42 5.99 42.17
CA HIS A 112 -30.08 4.71 42.06
C HIS A 112 -31.38 4.76 41.25
N GLY A 113 -31.62 3.75 40.40
CA GLY A 113 -32.91 3.47 39.78
C GLY A 113 -32.88 2.10 39.12
N ARG A 114 -33.64 1.15 39.66
CA ARG A 114 -33.70 -0.24 39.18
C ARG A 114 -34.45 -0.24 37.84
N SER A 115 -33.74 -0.46 36.74
CA SER A 115 -34.34 -0.68 35.41
C SER A 115 -33.68 -1.91 34.80
N SER A 116 -34.47 -2.95 34.55
CA SER A 116 -34.01 -4.19 33.92
C SER A 116 -33.44 -3.91 32.52
N PRO A 117 -32.34 -4.56 32.10
CA PRO A 117 -31.83 -4.38 30.76
C PRO A 117 -32.76 -5.04 29.75
N HIS A 118 -33.40 -4.24 28.90
CA HIS A 118 -33.96 -4.72 27.64
C HIS A 118 -32.81 -5.10 26.70
N PRO A 119 -32.84 -6.26 26.02
CA PRO A 119 -31.81 -6.59 25.03
C PRO A 119 -31.87 -5.59 23.87
N ALA A 120 -30.74 -4.89 23.66
CA ALA A 120 -30.55 -3.94 22.58
C ALA A 120 -30.91 -4.56 21.23
N GLY A 121 -31.80 -3.90 20.49
CA GLY A 121 -32.24 -4.29 19.17
C GLY A 121 -31.07 -4.31 18.18
N ARG A 122 -30.99 -5.40 17.40
CA ARG A 122 -30.06 -5.55 16.28
C ARG A 122 -30.55 -4.66 15.13
N SER A 123 -29.87 -3.54 14.86
CA SER A 123 -30.06 -2.85 13.59
C SER A 123 -29.08 -3.41 12.57
N THR A 124 -29.42 -4.58 12.02
CA THR A 124 -28.70 -5.13 10.87
C THR A 124 -29.27 -4.47 9.62
N SER A 125 -28.62 -3.40 9.14
CA SER A 125 -28.92 -2.82 7.83
C SER A 125 -28.54 -3.84 6.75
N THR A 126 -29.50 -4.70 6.41
CA THR A 126 -29.31 -5.78 5.44
C THR A 126 -29.62 -5.23 4.05
N ILE A 127 -28.61 -4.91 3.25
CA ILE A 127 -28.80 -4.85 1.80
C ILE A 127 -28.95 -6.31 1.34
N ARG A 128 -30.21 -6.72 1.12
CA ARG A 128 -30.57 -8.10 0.75
C ARG A 128 -30.47 -8.27 -0.76
N LEU A 129 -29.59 -9.14 -1.24
CA LEU A 129 -29.86 -9.97 -2.43
C LEU A 129 -29.37 -11.43 -2.21
N LYS A 130 -30.05 -12.37 -2.87
CA LYS A 130 -30.38 -13.73 -2.38
C LYS A 130 -29.24 -14.78 -2.43
N ARG A 131 -29.15 -15.51 -1.31
CA ARG A 131 -28.74 -16.93 -1.04
C ARG A 131 -27.79 -17.65 -2.03
N ALA A 132 -26.62 -18.07 -1.53
CA ALA A 132 -26.30 -19.47 -1.18
C ALA A 132 -24.86 -19.60 -0.62
N TRP A 133 -24.71 -19.64 0.71
CA TRP A 133 -23.44 -19.97 1.38
C TRP A 133 -23.69 -21.15 2.34
N ARG A 134 -23.75 -22.36 1.77
CA ARG A 134 -23.63 -23.63 2.49
C ARG A 134 -22.88 -24.60 1.59
N ALA A 135 -21.56 -24.51 1.58
CA ALA A 135 -20.63 -25.59 1.24
C ALA A 135 -19.21 -25.03 1.27
N SER A 136 -18.58 -24.98 2.45
CA SER A 136 -17.11 -24.95 2.63
C SER A 136 -16.82 -24.91 4.14
N ALA A 137 -17.20 -25.99 4.82
CA ALA A 137 -16.72 -26.33 6.14
C ALA A 137 -16.70 -27.86 6.22
N SER A 138 -15.74 -28.47 5.53
CA SER A 138 -15.24 -29.83 5.72
C SER A 138 -13.81 -29.87 5.22
#